data_AF-M0P1P0-F1
#
_entry.id   AF-M0P1P0-F1
#
_cell.length_a   1.000
_cell.length_b   1.000
_cell.length_c   1.000
_cell.angle_alpha   90.00
_cell.angle_beta   90.00
_cell.angle_gamma   90.00
#
_symmetry.space_group_name_H-M   'P 1'
#
loop_
_entity.id
_entity.type
_entity.pdbx_description
1 polymer ?
#
loop_
_entity_poly.entity_id
_entity_poly.type
_entity_poly.pdbx_seq_one_letter_code
_entity_poly.pdbx_strand_id
1 'polypeptide(L)'
;MRNVTDRTPDLDALDRRTYLQATGAAALGAAGLAGCVGRATGTLATAVTDQPADIADFESLVVTVEGIWLGPEGAESGADGNETDDENATDDESSGNETDDGGDDEDDGDGEPAGREYHEFDEPQEADLVQLQDGETKLIDERELSVGTYRFLQLDVSNADGTLVEGGEAEVDLPGNAPLTFNAEFDVREDTRTVFTADFAPVRRGNGRYLLRPVPSGIEVDYEETDGESGDGDDSGGTNESDDETA
;
A
#
# COMPACT_ATOMS: atom_id res chain seq x y z
N MET A 1 -36.73 2.05 65.55
CA MET A 1 -37.08 1.38 64.28
C MET A 1 -36.90 2.41 63.19
N ARG A 2 -35.85 2.24 62.36
CA ARG A 2 -35.23 3.29 61.54
C ARG A 2 -35.68 3.20 60.07
N ASN A 3 -35.81 4.38 59.48
CA ASN A 3 -36.04 4.76 58.08
C ASN A 3 -35.85 3.71 56.99
N VAL A 4 -36.86 3.65 56.12
CA VAL A 4 -36.76 3.21 54.73
C VAL A 4 -36.08 4.35 53.97
N THR A 5 -34.82 4.15 53.60
CA THR A 5 -34.11 5.02 52.66
C THR A 5 -34.15 4.37 51.29
N ASP A 6 -34.58 5.19 50.34
CA ASP A 6 -34.44 5.08 48.90
C ASP A 6 -33.10 4.42 48.46
N ARG A 7 -33.19 3.48 47.53
CA ARG A 7 -32.07 3.14 46.65
C ARG A 7 -32.61 2.76 45.28
N THR A 8 -32.80 3.81 44.48
CA THR A 8 -32.70 3.79 43.02
C THR A 8 -31.75 2.68 42.51
N PRO A 9 -32.14 1.87 41.51
CA PRO A 9 -31.20 1.04 40.79
C PRO A 9 -30.35 1.93 39.89
N ASP A 10 -29.07 2.00 40.23
CA ASP A 10 -27.99 2.56 39.46
C ASP A 10 -27.91 1.88 38.08
N LEU A 11 -28.08 2.65 37.01
CA LEU A 11 -28.00 2.21 35.60
C LEU A 11 -26.56 2.34 35.09
N ASP A 12 -25.58 1.89 35.86
CA ASP A 12 -24.17 1.96 35.47
C ASP A 12 -23.46 0.63 35.74
N ALA A 13 -23.78 -0.34 34.89
CA ALA A 13 -22.94 -1.52 34.64
C ALA A 13 -23.33 -2.16 33.31
N LEU A 14 -23.24 -1.39 32.21
CA LEU A 14 -23.14 -1.98 30.89
C LEU A 14 -21.77 -2.64 30.81
N ASP A 15 -21.79 -3.96 30.95
CA ASP A 15 -20.63 -4.82 30.91
C ASP A 15 -19.91 -4.66 29.56
N ARG A 16 -18.73 -4.03 29.61
CA ARG A 16 -17.80 -3.84 28.48
C ARG A 16 -17.38 -5.15 27.79
N ARG A 17 -17.76 -6.32 28.31
CA ARG A 17 -17.50 -7.62 27.67
C ARG A 17 -18.53 -8.01 26.62
N THR A 18 -19.62 -7.24 26.46
CA THR A 18 -20.66 -7.54 25.45
C THR A 18 -20.37 -6.91 24.07
N TYR A 19 -19.32 -6.07 23.94
CA TYR A 19 -19.01 -5.44 22.65
C TYR A 19 -18.07 -6.26 21.74
N LEU A 20 -17.40 -7.29 22.28
CA LEU A 20 -16.47 -8.14 21.52
C LEU A 20 -17.09 -9.45 21.00
N GLN A 21 -18.40 -9.62 21.14
CA GLN A 21 -19.10 -10.83 20.67
C GLN A 21 -19.86 -10.62 19.35
N ALA A 22 -19.41 -9.69 18.51
CA ALA A 22 -19.99 -9.42 17.18
C ALA A 22 -19.02 -9.64 16.00
N THR A 23 -17.75 -9.98 16.24
CA THR A 23 -16.74 -10.12 15.15
C THR A 23 -15.78 -11.31 15.32
N GLY A 24 -16.17 -12.34 16.08
CA GLY A 24 -15.28 -13.47 16.34
C GLY A 24 -16.02 -14.80 16.45
N ALA A 25 -16.51 -15.31 15.34
CA ALA A 25 -16.97 -16.70 15.23
C ALA A 25 -16.83 -17.22 13.80
N ALA A 26 -15.60 -17.39 13.33
CA ALA A 26 -15.34 -18.37 12.28
C ALA A 26 -15.43 -19.76 12.93
N ALA A 27 -16.62 -20.35 12.91
CA ALA A 27 -16.81 -21.75 13.25
C ALA A 27 -16.14 -22.60 12.16
N LEU A 28 -14.90 -23.05 12.40
CA LEU A 28 -14.28 -24.11 11.60
C LEU A 28 -14.95 -25.45 11.92
N GLY A 29 -16.18 -25.60 11.42
CA GLY A 29 -16.86 -26.87 11.31
C GLY A 29 -16.21 -27.69 10.20
N ALA A 30 -15.59 -28.81 10.56
CA ALA A 30 -15.10 -29.80 9.61
C ALA A 30 -16.27 -30.37 8.78
N ALA A 31 -16.50 -29.78 7.61
CA ALA A 31 -17.36 -30.31 6.57
C ALA A 31 -16.51 -30.49 5.31
N GLY A 32 -16.41 -31.73 4.82
CA GLY A 32 -15.61 -32.07 3.65
C GLY A 32 -16.05 -31.30 2.40
N LEU A 33 -15.09 -30.60 1.78
CA LEU A 33 -15.28 -29.94 0.50
C LEU A 33 -14.52 -30.73 -0.57
N ALA A 34 -15.28 -31.24 -1.53
CA ALA A 34 -14.74 -31.70 -2.79
C ALA A 34 -14.08 -30.50 -3.51
N GLY A 35 -12.79 -30.59 -3.85
CA GLY A 35 -12.19 -29.83 -4.95
C GLY A 35 -12.04 -28.32 -4.80
N CYS A 36 -11.92 -27.76 -3.60
CA CYS A 36 -11.39 -26.41 -3.43
C CYS A 36 -9.85 -26.52 -3.47
N VAL A 37 -9.24 -26.24 -4.63
CA VAL A 37 -7.85 -25.78 -4.61
C VAL A 37 -7.90 -24.38 -4.02
N GLY A 38 -7.88 -24.29 -2.69
CA GLY A 38 -7.65 -23.02 -2.01
C GLY A 38 -6.29 -22.55 -2.49
N ARG A 39 -6.26 -21.52 -3.32
CA ARG A 39 -5.01 -20.81 -3.59
C ARG A 39 -4.63 -20.18 -2.27
N ALA A 40 -3.52 -20.66 -1.72
CA ALA A 40 -2.75 -19.99 -0.69
C ALA A 40 -2.84 -18.45 -0.84
N THR A 41 -3.23 -17.75 0.22
CA THR A 41 -3.25 -16.28 0.26
C THR A 41 -2.23 -15.76 1.25
N GLY A 42 -1.71 -14.57 0.97
CA GLY A 42 -0.86 -13.80 1.87
C GLY A 42 -1.35 -12.36 1.95
N THR A 43 -0.84 -11.59 2.91
CA THR A 43 -1.24 -10.19 3.11
C THR A 43 -0.22 -9.26 2.46
N LEU A 44 -0.70 -8.34 1.63
CA LEU A 44 0.08 -7.18 1.17
C LEU A 44 -0.41 -5.94 1.92
N ALA A 45 0.51 -5.26 2.59
CA ALA A 45 0.34 -3.95 3.16
C ALA A 45 1.11 -2.94 2.30
N THR A 46 0.41 -1.99 1.70
CA THR A 46 1.01 -0.94 0.89
C THR A 46 1.12 0.32 1.73
N ALA A 47 2.33 0.84 1.87
CA ALA A 47 2.63 2.06 2.57
C ALA A 47 3.29 3.08 1.63
N VAL A 48 3.22 4.36 2.00
CA VAL A 48 3.86 5.45 1.27
C VAL A 48 4.78 6.26 2.18
N THR A 49 5.81 6.85 1.58
CA THR A 49 6.77 7.76 2.23
C THR A 49 7.22 8.86 1.26
N ASP A 50 8.03 9.79 1.74
CA ASP A 50 8.58 10.91 0.97
C ASP A 50 10.12 10.90 0.97
N GLN A 51 10.69 11.22 -0.19
CA GLN A 51 12.10 11.44 -0.39
C GLN A 51 12.38 12.94 -0.33
N PRO A 52 13.44 13.37 0.36
CA PRO A 52 13.85 14.76 0.34
C PRO A 52 14.23 15.19 -1.09
N ALA A 53 13.34 15.94 -1.73
CA ALA A 53 13.54 16.62 -3.00
C ALA A 53 13.15 18.11 -2.84
N ASP A 54 12.17 18.59 -3.62
CA ASP A 54 11.63 19.94 -3.46
C ASP A 54 10.46 19.99 -2.45
N ILE A 55 10.30 18.94 -1.63
CA ILE A 55 9.23 18.84 -0.62
C ILE A 55 9.28 19.98 0.41
N ALA A 56 10.46 20.53 0.68
CA ALA A 56 10.66 21.64 1.60
C ALA A 56 10.01 22.96 1.15
N ASP A 57 9.60 23.07 -0.11
CA ASP A 57 8.84 24.22 -0.62
C ASP A 57 7.35 24.16 -0.19
N PHE A 58 6.87 23.02 0.34
CA PHE A 58 5.48 22.79 0.73
C PHE A 58 5.27 22.88 2.25
N GLU A 59 4.18 23.54 2.64
CA GLU A 59 3.59 23.44 3.97
C GLU A 59 2.78 22.15 4.12
N SER A 60 2.10 21.73 3.05
CA SER A 60 1.40 20.44 2.93
C SER A 60 1.40 19.97 1.48
N LEU A 61 1.51 18.67 1.27
CA LEU A 61 1.39 18.05 -0.05
C LEU A 61 0.56 16.77 0.09
N VAL A 62 -0.75 16.90 -0.13
CA VAL A 62 -1.71 15.81 0.06
C VAL A 62 -1.90 15.08 -1.27
N VAL A 63 -1.57 13.79 -1.29
CA VAL A 63 -1.87 12.90 -2.42
C VAL A 63 -3.08 12.04 -2.12
N THR A 64 -3.93 11.85 -3.13
CA THR A 64 -5.14 11.03 -3.02
C THR A 64 -5.01 9.79 -3.90
N VAL A 65 -5.06 8.61 -3.29
CA VAL A 65 -4.89 7.31 -3.95
C VAL A 65 -6.23 6.57 -3.98
N GLU A 66 -6.65 6.12 -5.16
CA GLU A 66 -7.94 5.44 -5.36
C GLU A 66 -7.82 3.92 -5.41
N GLY A 67 -6.64 3.41 -5.73
CA GLY A 67 -6.41 1.98 -5.85
C GLY A 67 -4.97 1.66 -6.22
N ILE A 68 -4.73 0.37 -6.45
CA ILE A 68 -3.43 -0.13 -6.89
C ILE A 68 -3.58 -1.07 -8.08
N TRP A 69 -2.58 -1.06 -8.94
CA TRP A 69 -2.37 -2.07 -9.96
C TRP A 69 -1.24 -2.99 -9.55
N LEU A 70 -1.45 -4.29 -9.67
CA LEU A 70 -0.46 -5.32 -9.35
C LEU A 70 -0.09 -6.12 -10.58
N GLY A 71 1.21 -6.27 -10.82
CA GLY A 71 1.74 -7.05 -11.92
C GLY A 71 2.23 -8.42 -11.48
N PRO A 72 1.45 -9.51 -11.59
CA PRO A 72 1.97 -10.85 -11.36
C PRO A 72 3.08 -11.21 -12.38
N GLU A 73 3.76 -12.34 -12.15
CA GLU A 73 4.68 -12.89 -13.15
C GLU A 73 4.01 -12.99 -14.53
N GLY A 74 4.66 -12.44 -15.56
CA GLY A 74 4.09 -12.36 -16.91
C GLY A 74 3.37 -11.04 -17.24
N ALA A 75 2.97 -10.23 -16.25
CA ALA A 75 2.35 -8.92 -16.46
C ALA A 75 3.34 -7.83 -16.90
N GLU A 76 2.88 -6.91 -17.74
CA GLU A 76 3.61 -5.71 -18.16
C GLU A 76 3.04 -4.47 -17.47
N SER A 77 3.91 -3.55 -17.04
CA SER A 77 3.47 -2.33 -16.35
C SER A 77 2.98 -1.26 -17.31
N GLY A 78 3.33 -1.37 -18.59
CA GLY A 78 3.08 -0.34 -19.61
C GLY A 78 3.78 0.99 -19.35
N ALA A 79 4.68 1.04 -18.36
CA ALA A 79 5.49 2.20 -18.06
C ALA A 79 6.89 1.99 -18.65
N ASP A 80 7.21 2.73 -19.71
CA ASP A 80 8.57 2.88 -20.22
C ASP A 80 9.37 3.71 -19.21
N GLY A 81 9.78 3.08 -18.11
CA GLY A 81 10.81 3.53 -17.19
C GLY A 81 10.88 5.04 -16.88
N ASN A 82 9.78 5.71 -16.53
CA ASN A 82 9.72 7.09 -15.97
C ASN A 82 10.90 7.99 -16.42
N GLU A 83 11.09 8.13 -17.74
CA GLU A 83 12.20 8.89 -18.29
C GLU A 83 12.11 10.33 -17.78
N THR A 84 13.23 10.85 -17.27
CA THR A 84 13.37 12.23 -16.84
C THR A 84 13.21 13.11 -18.07
N ASP A 85 12.02 13.67 -18.21
CA ASP A 85 11.65 14.66 -19.22
C ASP A 85 12.42 15.97 -18.98
N ASP A 86 13.73 15.94 -19.24
CA ASP A 86 14.66 17.06 -19.29
C ASP A 86 14.62 17.69 -20.69
N GLU A 87 13.43 18.11 -21.13
CA GLU A 87 13.26 18.77 -22.42
C GLU A 87 13.59 20.27 -22.32
N ASN A 88 14.88 20.59 -22.23
CA ASN A 88 15.39 21.87 -22.70
C ASN A 88 15.76 21.74 -24.18
N ALA A 89 14.76 21.69 -25.05
CA ALA A 89 14.96 21.76 -26.50
C ALA A 89 14.84 23.22 -26.97
N THR A 90 15.98 23.89 -27.07
CA THR A 90 16.13 25.11 -27.85
C THR A 90 16.02 24.80 -29.34
N ASP A 91 14.99 25.35 -29.98
CA ASP A 91 14.88 25.89 -31.35
C ASP A 91 15.88 25.38 -32.42
N ASP A 92 15.38 24.68 -33.45
CA ASP A 92 15.98 24.73 -34.80
C ASP A 92 14.91 24.49 -35.89
N GLU A 93 14.56 25.57 -36.57
CA GLU A 93 13.71 25.63 -37.76
C GLU A 93 14.49 25.16 -39.01
N SER A 94 14.15 24.01 -39.64
CA SER A 94 14.48 23.79 -41.07
C SER A 94 13.69 22.68 -41.78
N SER A 95 12.68 23.10 -42.56
CA SER A 95 12.30 22.67 -43.93
C SER A 95 12.62 21.25 -44.47
N GLY A 96 11.58 20.55 -44.96
CA GLY A 96 11.55 20.12 -46.37
C GLY A 96 11.35 18.63 -46.72
N ASN A 97 10.14 18.35 -47.22
CA ASN A 97 9.78 17.45 -48.34
C ASN A 97 9.61 15.92 -48.14
N GLU A 98 8.48 15.45 -48.69
CA GLU A 98 7.87 14.12 -48.73
C GLU A 98 8.63 13.08 -49.58
N THR A 99 8.58 11.79 -49.18
CA THR A 99 8.23 10.63 -50.04
C THR A 99 8.07 9.33 -49.22
N ASP A 100 6.86 8.77 -49.26
CA ASP A 100 6.44 7.35 -49.45
C ASP A 100 7.49 6.22 -49.31
N ASP A 101 7.23 5.19 -48.49
CA ASP A 101 7.01 3.78 -48.90
C ASP A 101 6.88 2.82 -47.67
N GLY A 102 5.73 2.13 -47.59
CA GLY A 102 5.65 0.70 -47.32
C GLY A 102 6.15 0.08 -46.00
N GLY A 103 5.23 -0.06 -45.04
CA GLY A 103 4.92 -1.33 -44.36
C GLY A 103 5.91 -1.87 -43.32
N ASP A 104 5.54 -1.75 -42.06
CA ASP A 104 5.36 -2.91 -41.20
C ASP A 104 4.20 -2.60 -40.24
N ASP A 105 3.41 -3.62 -39.92
CA ASP A 105 2.31 -3.57 -38.95
C ASP A 105 2.89 -3.24 -37.56
N GLU A 106 3.06 -1.96 -37.27
CA GLU A 106 3.11 -1.48 -35.89
C GLU A 106 1.66 -1.51 -35.41
N ASP A 107 1.32 -2.62 -34.76
CA ASP A 107 0.23 -2.68 -33.79
C ASP A 107 0.53 -1.60 -32.75
N ASP A 108 0.18 -0.35 -33.06
CA ASP A 108 -0.01 0.79 -32.15
C ASP A 108 -1.17 0.42 -31.23
N GLY A 109 -0.91 -0.60 -30.41
CA GLY A 109 -1.78 -1.04 -29.35
C GLY A 109 -1.76 0.02 -28.27
N ASP A 110 -2.64 1.02 -28.40
CA ASP A 110 -3.36 1.67 -27.30
C ASP A 110 -4.18 0.63 -26.48
N GLY A 111 -3.61 -0.56 -26.26
CA GLY A 111 -4.16 -1.62 -25.43
C GLY A 111 -3.61 -1.41 -24.03
N GLU A 112 -4.50 -1.41 -23.04
CA GLU A 112 -4.09 -1.42 -21.64
C GLU A 112 -3.05 -2.53 -21.43
N PRO A 113 -1.92 -2.24 -20.75
CA PRO A 113 -0.84 -3.19 -20.61
C PRO A 113 -1.34 -4.49 -19.98
N ALA A 114 -0.95 -5.59 -20.61
CA ALA A 114 -1.57 -6.88 -20.38
C ALA A 114 -1.18 -7.51 -19.02
N GLY A 115 -2.16 -8.16 -18.40
CA GLY A 115 -1.90 -9.10 -17.31
C GLY A 115 -1.72 -8.49 -15.92
N ARG A 116 -1.75 -7.16 -15.77
CA ARG A 116 -1.89 -6.51 -14.45
C ARG A 116 -3.33 -6.61 -13.95
N GLU A 117 -3.50 -6.62 -12.63
CA GLU A 117 -4.79 -6.64 -11.96
C GLU A 117 -5.03 -5.32 -11.21
N TYR A 118 -6.19 -4.71 -11.40
CA TYR A 118 -6.59 -3.52 -10.64
C TYR A 118 -7.33 -3.91 -9.38
N HIS A 119 -6.99 -3.24 -8.30
CA HIS A 119 -7.65 -3.39 -7.03
C HIS A 119 -7.97 -2.02 -6.44
N GLU A 120 -9.23 -1.61 -6.61
CA GLU A 120 -9.80 -0.39 -6.05
C GLU A 120 -9.79 -0.42 -4.51
N PHE A 121 -9.74 0.76 -3.90
CA PHE A 121 -9.94 0.92 -2.45
C PHE A 121 -11.42 1.11 -2.13
N ASP A 122 -11.85 0.69 -0.94
CA ASP A 122 -13.22 0.93 -0.49
C ASP A 122 -13.54 2.45 -0.44
N GLU A 123 -12.53 3.24 -0.05
CA GLU A 123 -12.56 4.69 -0.01
C GLU A 123 -11.18 5.23 -0.43
N PRO A 124 -11.10 6.37 -1.16
CA PRO A 124 -9.83 7.00 -1.49
C PRO A 124 -9.02 7.32 -0.23
N GLN A 125 -7.70 7.12 -0.32
CA GLN A 125 -6.78 7.27 0.80
C GLN A 125 -5.89 8.48 0.57
N GLU A 126 -5.86 9.40 1.53
CA GLU A 126 -5.06 10.61 1.45
C GLU A 126 -3.76 10.46 2.22
N ALA A 127 -2.65 10.99 1.74
CA ALA A 127 -1.38 11.04 2.48
C ALA A 127 -0.72 12.41 2.30
N ASP A 128 -0.38 13.09 3.41
CA ASP A 128 0.38 14.34 3.36
C ASP A 128 1.88 14.02 3.40
N LEU A 129 2.55 14.13 2.24
CA LEU A 129 3.95 13.76 2.08
C LEU A 129 4.89 14.60 2.95
N VAL A 130 4.52 15.85 3.27
CA VAL A 130 5.30 16.70 4.17
C VAL A 130 5.38 16.09 5.58
N GLN A 131 4.35 15.35 6.01
CA GLN A 131 4.31 14.65 7.29
C GLN A 131 5.07 13.32 7.28
N LEU A 132 5.49 12.82 6.11
CA LEU A 132 6.14 11.53 5.92
C LEU A 132 7.66 11.65 5.70
N GLN A 133 8.21 12.83 5.97
CA GLN A 133 9.65 13.06 5.95
C GLN A 133 10.36 12.27 7.05
N ASP A 134 11.69 12.17 6.93
CA ASP A 134 12.57 11.53 7.92
C ASP A 134 12.31 10.02 8.15
N GLY A 135 11.76 9.33 7.15
CA GLY A 135 11.51 7.88 7.18
C GLY A 135 10.18 7.49 7.84
N GLU A 136 9.31 8.46 8.11
CA GLU A 136 7.94 8.19 8.51
C GLU A 136 7.15 7.63 7.32
N THR A 137 6.25 6.69 7.60
CA THR A 137 5.46 6.01 6.56
C THR A 137 3.98 6.03 6.91
N LYS A 138 3.13 5.99 5.89
CA LYS A 138 1.67 5.87 6.05
C LYS A 138 1.15 4.66 5.31
N LEU A 139 0.46 3.77 6.02
CA LEU A 139 -0.30 2.68 5.41
C LEU A 139 -1.47 3.25 4.62
N ILE A 140 -1.57 2.89 3.34
CA ILE A 140 -2.67 3.29 2.45
C ILE A 140 -3.60 2.13 2.13
N ASP A 141 -3.11 0.89 2.13
CA ASP A 141 -3.95 -0.27 1.84
C ASP A 141 -3.40 -1.53 2.50
N GLU A 142 -4.29 -2.44 2.86
CA GLU A 142 -3.93 -3.76 3.34
C GLU A 142 -4.96 -4.78 2.82
N ARG A 143 -4.48 -5.85 2.17
CA ARG A 143 -5.37 -6.84 1.55
C ARG A 143 -4.76 -8.21 1.41
N GLU A 144 -5.65 -9.20 1.30
CA GLU A 144 -5.30 -10.57 0.98
C GLU A 144 -5.15 -10.75 -0.54
N LEU A 145 -4.03 -11.32 -0.95
CA LEU A 145 -3.69 -11.61 -2.35
C LEU A 145 -3.31 -13.07 -2.52
N SER A 146 -3.34 -13.54 -3.77
CA SER A 146 -2.83 -14.88 -4.08
C SER A 146 -1.32 -14.93 -3.87
N VAL A 147 -0.84 -16.02 -3.28
CA VAL A 147 0.60 -16.26 -3.15
C VAL A 147 1.26 -16.37 -4.52
N GLY A 148 2.39 -15.70 -4.67
CA GLY A 148 3.15 -15.64 -5.91
C GLY A 148 4.11 -14.46 -5.92
N THR A 149 4.89 -14.36 -7.00
CA THR A 149 5.80 -13.25 -7.23
C THR A 149 5.10 -12.18 -8.07
N TYR A 150 5.25 -10.94 -7.63
CA TYR A 150 4.77 -9.73 -8.29
C TYR A 150 5.98 -8.91 -8.72
N ARG A 151 5.91 -8.30 -9.90
CA ARG A 151 7.05 -7.64 -10.54
C ARG A 151 7.06 -6.13 -10.37
N PHE A 152 5.89 -5.56 -10.10
CA PHE A 152 5.69 -4.14 -9.88
C PHE A 152 4.37 -3.90 -9.13
N LEU A 153 4.30 -2.73 -8.52
CA LEU A 153 3.09 -2.13 -7.96
C LEU A 153 2.91 -0.75 -8.60
N GLN A 154 1.69 -0.39 -8.98
CA GLN A 154 1.38 0.97 -9.45
C GLN A 154 0.31 1.57 -8.54
N LEU A 155 0.52 2.82 -8.12
CA LEU A 155 -0.46 3.57 -7.34
C LEU A 155 -1.30 4.42 -8.29
N ASP A 156 -2.62 4.25 -8.21
CA ASP A 156 -3.57 5.07 -8.93
C ASP A 156 -3.85 6.34 -8.13
N VAL A 157 -3.08 7.39 -8.43
CA VAL A 157 -3.18 8.69 -7.77
C VAL A 157 -4.11 9.57 -8.59
N SER A 158 -5.22 10.00 -7.99
CA SER A 158 -6.21 10.83 -8.68
C SER A 158 -5.97 12.31 -8.50
N ASN A 159 -5.27 12.70 -7.43
CA ASN A 159 -4.98 14.10 -7.13
C ASN A 159 -3.68 14.25 -6.30
N ALA A 160 -3.00 15.40 -6.47
CA ALA A 160 -1.94 15.88 -5.61
C ALA A 160 -2.13 17.40 -5.36
N ASP A 161 -2.55 17.76 -4.15
CA ASP A 161 -2.84 19.13 -3.72
C ASP A 161 -1.70 19.68 -2.85
N GLY A 162 -0.99 20.69 -3.35
CA GLY A 162 0.13 21.31 -2.66
C GLY A 162 -0.17 22.72 -2.12
N THR A 163 0.18 23.00 -0.87
CA THR A 163 0.24 24.36 -0.31
C THR A 163 1.68 24.73 -0.05
N LEU A 164 2.14 25.87 -0.53
CA LEU A 164 3.53 26.32 -0.38
C LEU A 164 3.79 27.00 0.98
N VAL A 165 5.02 26.90 1.48
CA VAL A 165 5.46 27.56 2.72
C VAL A 165 5.37 29.09 2.66
N GLU A 166 5.50 29.69 1.47
CA GLU A 166 5.32 31.13 1.27
C GLU A 166 3.84 31.55 1.24
N GLY A 167 2.93 30.57 1.33
CA GLY A 167 1.50 30.71 1.18
C GLY A 167 1.05 30.58 -0.28
N GLY A 168 -0.16 30.04 -0.47
CA GLY A 168 -0.76 29.81 -1.79
C GLY A 168 -0.70 28.35 -2.24
N GLU A 169 -1.56 28.02 -3.19
CA GLU A 169 -1.67 26.68 -3.77
C GLU A 169 -0.63 26.51 -4.90
N ALA A 170 -0.05 25.32 -4.99
CA ALA A 170 0.83 24.90 -6.07
C ALA A 170 0.17 23.80 -6.88
N GLU A 171 0.26 23.92 -8.21
CA GLU A 171 -0.18 22.88 -9.13
C GLU A 171 0.90 21.79 -9.20
N VAL A 172 0.52 20.58 -8.80
CA VAL A 172 1.38 19.40 -8.80
C VAL A 172 0.84 18.41 -9.82
N ASP A 173 1.62 18.18 -10.87
CA ASP A 173 1.29 17.25 -11.93
C ASP A 173 1.68 15.82 -11.58
N LEU A 174 0.94 14.88 -12.16
CA LEU A 174 1.30 13.48 -12.22
C LEU A 174 1.95 13.18 -13.59
N PRO A 175 2.84 12.19 -13.69
CA PRO A 175 3.50 11.82 -14.94
C PRO A 175 2.50 11.18 -15.90
N GLY A 176 2.00 11.99 -16.83
CA GLY A 176 1.00 11.58 -17.81
C GLY A 176 -0.37 11.27 -17.18
N ASN A 177 -1.20 10.51 -17.90
CA ASN A 177 -2.45 9.95 -17.37
C ASN A 177 -2.25 8.52 -16.83
N ALA A 178 -1.00 8.15 -16.52
CA ALA A 178 -0.63 6.79 -16.14
C ALA A 178 -0.41 6.70 -14.62
N PRO A 179 -0.73 5.54 -14.01
CA PRO A 179 -0.49 5.33 -12.59
C PRO A 179 1.00 5.37 -12.25
N LEU A 180 1.31 5.79 -11.02
CA LEU A 180 2.69 5.90 -10.54
C LEU A 180 3.29 4.52 -10.35
N THR A 181 4.29 4.18 -11.17
CA THR A 181 4.82 2.81 -11.25
C THR A 181 6.07 2.60 -10.42
N PHE A 182 6.07 1.55 -9.61
CA PHE A 182 7.18 1.09 -8.79
C PHE A 182 7.64 -0.29 -9.27
N ASN A 183 8.71 -0.29 -10.06
CA ASN A 183 9.27 -1.51 -10.64
C ASN A 183 10.18 -2.24 -9.63
N ALA A 184 9.57 -2.93 -8.67
CA ALA A 184 10.25 -3.79 -7.73
C ALA A 184 9.55 -5.15 -7.62
N GLU A 185 10.35 -6.21 -7.68
CA GLU A 185 9.87 -7.58 -7.49
C GLU A 185 9.67 -7.86 -6.00
N PHE A 186 8.54 -8.45 -5.64
CA PHE A 186 8.22 -8.90 -4.29
C PHE A 186 7.36 -10.16 -4.31
N ASP A 187 7.52 -11.00 -3.29
CA ASP A 187 6.66 -12.17 -3.09
C ASP A 187 5.51 -11.85 -2.14
N VAL A 188 4.31 -12.35 -2.43
CA VAL A 188 3.27 -12.55 -1.42
C VAL A 188 3.33 -14.00 -0.97
N ARG A 189 3.45 -14.25 0.34
CA ARG A 189 3.64 -15.59 0.94
C ARG A 189 2.53 -15.91 1.94
N GLU A 190 2.24 -17.20 2.11
CA GLU A 190 1.32 -17.66 3.17
C GLU A 190 1.82 -17.21 4.54
N ASP A 191 0.88 -16.88 5.42
CA ASP A 191 1.15 -16.53 6.82
C ASP A 191 2.24 -15.44 7.01
N THR A 192 2.41 -14.59 5.99
CA THR A 192 3.39 -13.50 5.97
C THR A 192 2.69 -12.24 5.52
N ARG A 193 2.92 -11.16 6.26
CA ARG A 193 2.54 -9.80 5.86
C ARG A 193 3.72 -9.18 5.13
N THR A 194 3.53 -8.93 3.84
CA THR A 194 4.50 -8.24 2.99
C THR A 194 4.19 -6.76 3.04
N VAL A 195 5.14 -5.94 3.49
CA VAL A 195 5.00 -4.48 3.54
C VAL A 195 5.77 -3.89 2.37
N PHE A 196 5.06 -3.27 1.42
CA PHE A 196 5.65 -2.55 0.29
C PHE A 196 5.56 -1.06 0.55
N THR A 197 6.69 -0.40 0.78
CA THR A 197 6.76 1.05 0.98
C THR A 197 7.16 1.73 -0.32
N ALA A 198 6.28 2.58 -0.82
CA ALA A 198 6.44 3.35 -2.04
C ALA A 198 6.85 4.79 -1.73
N ASP A 199 7.97 5.24 -2.30
CA ASP A 199 8.54 6.56 -2.03
C ASP A 199 8.28 7.55 -3.18
N PHE A 200 7.93 8.79 -2.83
CA PHE A 200 7.62 9.87 -3.76
C PHE A 200 8.54 11.07 -3.58
N ALA A 201 8.71 11.83 -4.65
CA ALA A 201 9.41 13.10 -4.61
C ALA A 201 8.70 14.13 -5.49
N PRO A 202 8.30 15.30 -4.95
CA PRO A 202 7.95 16.43 -5.80
C PRO A 202 9.23 17.02 -6.41
N VAL A 203 9.18 17.29 -7.71
CA VAL A 203 10.28 17.93 -8.46
C VAL A 203 9.78 19.22 -9.09
N ARG A 204 10.43 20.34 -8.77
CA ARG A 204 10.07 21.65 -9.29
C ARG A 204 10.44 21.77 -10.77
N ARG A 205 9.48 22.22 -11.59
CA ARG A 205 9.65 22.51 -13.01
C ARG A 205 9.96 24.00 -13.22
N GLY A 206 10.56 24.33 -14.36
CA GLY A 206 10.98 25.71 -14.70
C GLY A 206 9.84 26.74 -14.86
N ASN A 207 8.58 26.29 -14.92
CA ASN A 207 7.38 27.14 -14.99
C ASN A 207 6.75 27.41 -13.61
N GLY A 208 7.37 26.94 -12.52
CA GLY A 208 6.84 27.08 -11.15
C GLY A 208 5.80 26.04 -10.75
N ARG A 209 5.52 25.04 -11.60
CA ARG A 209 4.74 23.85 -11.26
C ARG A 209 5.65 22.77 -10.69
N TYR A 210 5.05 21.74 -10.09
CA TYR A 210 5.78 20.56 -9.62
C TYR A 210 5.31 19.33 -10.35
N LEU A 211 6.18 18.33 -10.45
CA LEU A 211 5.85 17.00 -10.94
C LEU A 211 6.13 16.01 -9.81
N LEU A 212 5.10 15.29 -9.39
CA LEU A 212 5.26 14.20 -8.43
C LEU A 212 5.83 12.98 -9.15
N ARG A 213 6.94 12.44 -8.66
CA ARG A 213 7.58 11.26 -9.27
C ARG A 213 7.75 10.13 -8.26
N PRO A 214 7.61 8.86 -8.70
CA PRO A 214 8.05 7.73 -7.92
C PRO A 214 9.58 7.74 -7.83
N VAL A 215 10.13 7.33 -6.70
CA VAL A 215 11.57 7.24 -6.45
C VAL A 215 12.01 5.78 -6.50
N PRO A 216 12.65 5.31 -7.58
CA PRO A 216 12.96 3.88 -7.75
C PRO A 216 13.87 3.31 -6.66
N SER A 217 14.78 4.12 -6.12
CA SER A 217 15.68 3.73 -5.04
C SER A 217 15.07 3.79 -3.64
N GLY A 218 13.88 4.39 -3.51
CA GLY A 218 13.16 4.52 -2.24
C GLY A 218 12.13 3.42 -2.01
N ILE A 219 12.09 2.41 -2.86
CA ILE A 219 11.20 1.26 -2.66
C ILE A 219 11.82 0.34 -1.59
N GLU A 220 11.08 0.10 -0.51
CA GLU A 220 11.42 -0.89 0.51
C GLU A 220 10.35 -1.99 0.58
N VAL A 221 10.81 -3.23 0.76
CA VAL A 221 9.94 -4.41 0.88
C VAL A 221 10.37 -5.21 2.10
N ASP A 222 9.48 -5.27 3.09
CA ASP A 222 9.68 -6.00 4.34
C ASP A 222 8.73 -7.19 4.45
N TYR A 223 9.18 -8.22 5.17
CA TYR A 223 8.41 -9.44 5.40
C TYR A 223 8.23 -9.64 6.90
N GLU A 224 7.01 -9.49 7.37
CA GLU A 224 6.62 -9.71 8.75
C GLU A 224 5.93 -11.08 8.85
N GLU A 225 6.51 -12.02 9.60
CA GLU A 225 5.83 -13.27 9.90
C GLU A 225 4.62 -12.97 10.79
N THR A 226 3.43 -13.38 10.35
CA THR A 226 2.26 -13.28 11.22
C THR A 226 2.31 -14.47 12.15
N ASP A 227 2.77 -14.28 13.38
CA ASP A 227 2.86 -15.34 14.38
C ASP A 227 1.47 -15.98 14.56
N GLY A 228 1.24 -17.12 13.89
CA GLY A 228 0.23 -18.06 14.31
C GLY A 228 0.68 -18.57 15.67
N GLU A 229 0.04 -18.09 16.74
CA GLU A 229 0.15 -18.54 18.13
C GLU A 229 0.92 -19.86 18.23
N SER A 230 2.23 -19.77 18.52
CA SER A 230 3.07 -20.93 18.81
C SER A 230 2.68 -21.46 20.18
N GLY A 231 1.52 -22.10 20.25
CA GLY A 231 1.12 -22.90 21.37
C GLY A 231 1.92 -24.20 21.37
N ASP A 232 3.08 -24.21 22.02
CA ASP A 232 3.60 -25.39 22.72
C ASP A 232 4.87 -25.04 23.51
N GLY A 233 4.65 -24.67 24.76
CA GLY A 233 5.63 -24.69 25.84
C GLY A 233 5.11 -25.52 26.99
N ASP A 234 4.76 -26.78 26.71
CA ASP A 234 4.50 -27.81 27.73
C ASP A 234 5.78 -28.05 28.53
N ASP A 235 5.98 -27.29 29.62
CA ASP A 235 6.84 -27.73 30.73
C ASP A 235 5.95 -28.39 31.78
N SER A 236 5.47 -29.59 31.45
CA SER A 236 5.07 -30.58 32.44
C SER A 236 6.32 -31.08 33.20
N GLY A 237 6.92 -30.20 34.00
CA GLY A 237 7.98 -30.51 34.95
C GLY A 237 7.44 -31.29 36.15
N GLY A 238 7.03 -32.53 35.92
CA GLY A 238 6.73 -33.49 36.99
C GLY A 238 8.00 -33.92 37.71
N THR A 239 8.23 -33.40 38.92
CA THR A 239 9.18 -33.99 39.87
C THR A 239 8.52 -34.26 41.22
N ASN A 240 7.94 -35.46 41.31
CA ASN A 240 7.96 -36.41 42.42
C ASN A 240 8.41 -35.90 43.81
N GLU A 241 7.46 -35.52 44.66
CA GLU A 241 7.65 -35.53 46.12
C GLU A 241 7.02 -36.81 46.67
N SER A 242 7.86 -37.83 46.86
CA SER A 242 7.52 -39.01 47.66
C SER A 242 7.67 -38.66 49.14
N ASP A 243 6.66 -39.05 49.92
CA ASP A 243 6.65 -39.09 51.38
C ASP A 243 7.99 -39.55 51.99
N ASP A 244 8.47 -38.81 53.00
CA ASP A 244 9.28 -39.38 54.08
C ASP A 244 8.78 -38.83 55.43
N GLU A 245 7.91 -39.62 56.07
CA GLU A 245 7.77 -39.61 57.52
C GLU A 245 9.05 -40.19 58.13
N THR A 246 9.83 -39.40 58.87
CA THR A 246 10.58 -39.93 60.03
C THR A 246 10.85 -38.88 61.12
N ALA A 247 10.29 -39.17 62.30
CA ALA A 247 10.70 -38.84 63.69
C ALA A 247 10.57 -37.41 64.24
#